data_AF-A0A2W4JW60-F1
#
_entry.id   AF-A0A2W4JW60-F1
#
_cell.length_a   1.000
_cell.length_b   1.000
_cell.length_c   1.000
_cell.angle_alpha   90.00
_cell.angle_beta   90.00
_cell.angle_gamma   90.00
#
_symmetry.space_group_name_H-M   'P 1'
#
loop_
_entity.id
_entity.type
_entity.pdbx_description
1 polymer ?
#
loop_
_entity_poly.entity_id
_entity_poly.type
_entity_poly.pdbx_seq_one_letter_code
_entity_poly.pdbx_strand_id
1 'polypeptide(L)'
;PQRAVTALREHRKRQDQDRANAGTAWQEHGLVFTTTVGTPLDAANVRRAFRRITAQAGLNPADWTPRELRHSFVSLLSDHGVSLEDIADLCGHSGTTVTEKVYRHQLRPVLMAGATVMDRVFPDD
;
A
#
# COMPACT_ATOMS: atom_id res chain seq x y z
N PRO A 1 -5.63 -0.96 -9.36
CA PRO A 1 -5.27 0.36 -9.93
C PRO A 1 -4.38 0.25 -11.18
N GLN A 2 -4.64 1.03 -12.24
CA GLN A 2 -3.89 0.94 -13.51
C GLN A 2 -2.38 1.19 -13.34
N ARG A 3 -1.99 2.13 -12.47
CA ARG A 3 -0.58 2.39 -12.16
C ARG A 3 0.17 1.14 -11.67
N ALA A 4 -0.48 0.33 -10.83
CA ALA A 4 0.10 -0.93 -10.34
C ALA A 4 0.23 -1.98 -11.44
N VAL A 5 -0.79 -2.10 -12.31
CA VAL A 5 -0.76 -3.00 -13.48
C VAL A 5 0.40 -2.64 -14.41
N THR A 6 0.56 -1.36 -14.74
CA THR A 6 1.69 -0.89 -15.56
C THR A 6 3.03 -1.22 -14.92
N ALA A 7 3.20 -0.92 -13.62
CA ALA A 7 4.43 -1.22 -12.91
C ALA A 7 4.77 -2.73 -12.88
N LEU A 8 3.76 -3.58 -12.68
CA LEU A 8 3.93 -5.04 -12.68
C LEU A 8 4.27 -5.60 -14.07
N ARG A 9 3.73 -5.02 -15.15
CA ARG A 9 4.10 -5.39 -16.52
C ARG A 9 5.56 -5.04 -16.82
N GLU A 10 6.00 -3.84 -16.43
CA GLU A 10 7.41 -3.44 -16.58
C GLU A 10 8.35 -4.25 -15.67
N HIS A 11 7.87 -4.65 -14.49
CA HIS A 11 8.60 -5.58 -13.62
C HIS A 11 8.73 -6.97 -14.26
N ARG A 12 7.66 -7.50 -14.85
CA ARG A 12 7.69 -8.80 -15.54
C ARG A 12 8.69 -8.82 -16.69
N LYS A 13 8.71 -7.78 -17.52
CA LYS A 13 9.72 -7.64 -18.60
C LYS A 13 11.15 -7.70 -18.05
N ARG A 14 11.44 -6.99 -16.96
CA ARG A 14 12.76 -7.02 -16.30
C ARG A 14 13.08 -8.40 -15.75
N GLN A 15 12.12 -9.06 -15.11
CA GLN A 15 12.29 -10.42 -14.60
C GLN A 15 12.55 -11.44 -15.70
N ASP A 16 11.86 -11.34 -16.85
CA ASP A 16 12.09 -12.22 -17.99
C ASP A 16 13.50 -12.00 -18.58
N GLN A 17 14.00 -10.76 -18.59
CA GLN A 17 15.38 -10.45 -18.98
C GLN A 17 16.40 -11.00 -17.96
N ASP A 18 16.16 -10.83 -16.67
CA ASP A 18 17.01 -11.38 -15.61
C ASP A 18 17.07 -12.91 -15.70
N ARG A 19 15.95 -13.56 -15.98
CA ARG A 19 15.85 -15.00 -16.24
C ARG A 19 16.68 -15.44 -17.44
N ALA A 20 16.56 -14.73 -18.55
CA ALA A 20 17.36 -15.02 -19.75
C ALA A 20 18.86 -14.85 -19.47
N ASN A 21 19.23 -13.81 -18.73
CA ASN A 21 20.63 -13.52 -18.37
C ASN A 21 21.22 -14.54 -17.39
N ALA A 22 20.43 -15.00 -16.41
CA ALA A 22 20.87 -15.98 -15.42
C ALA A 22 21.03 -17.40 -16.02
N GLY A 23 20.28 -17.73 -17.08
CA GLY A 23 20.37 -19.01 -17.75
C GLY A 23 20.18 -20.18 -16.79
N THR A 24 21.18 -21.07 -16.69
CA THR A 24 21.14 -22.23 -15.79
C THR A 24 21.23 -21.88 -14.31
N ALA A 25 21.65 -20.66 -13.95
CA ALA A 25 21.67 -20.19 -12.57
C ALA A 25 20.28 -19.74 -12.08
N TRP A 26 19.29 -19.63 -12.97
CA TRP A 26 17.93 -19.24 -12.60
C TRP A 26 17.24 -20.32 -11.76
N GLN A 27 16.69 -19.91 -10.62
CA GLN A 27 15.91 -20.77 -9.72
C GLN A 27 14.42 -20.51 -9.91
N GLU A 28 13.68 -21.54 -10.32
CA GLU A 28 12.25 -21.45 -10.56
C GLU A 28 11.45 -21.64 -9.27
N HIS A 29 10.79 -20.58 -8.82
CA HIS A 29 9.92 -20.57 -7.64
C HIS A 29 8.52 -20.00 -7.92
N GLY A 30 8.24 -19.53 -9.15
CA GLY A 30 6.94 -18.91 -9.48
C GLY A 30 6.68 -17.58 -8.75
N LEU A 31 7.72 -16.93 -8.24
CA LEU A 31 7.60 -15.68 -7.48
C LEU A 31 7.45 -14.46 -8.39
N VAL A 32 6.61 -13.51 -7.96
CA VAL A 32 6.43 -12.23 -8.67
C VAL A 32 7.65 -11.32 -8.48
N PHE A 33 8.23 -11.28 -7.27
CA PHE A 33 9.40 -10.49 -6.95
C PHE A 33 10.56 -11.40 -6.57
N THR A 34 11.64 -11.32 -7.33
CA THR A 34 12.83 -12.17 -7.16
C THR A 34 14.09 -11.35 -7.23
N THR A 35 15.21 -11.95 -6.79
CA THR A 35 16.53 -11.52 -7.21
C THR A 35 16.71 -11.75 -8.72
N THR A 36 17.84 -11.31 -9.27
CA THR A 36 18.20 -11.52 -10.69
C THR A 36 18.43 -12.99 -11.05
N VAL A 37 18.49 -13.90 -10.06
CA VAL A 37 18.64 -15.35 -10.25
C VAL A 37 17.41 -16.13 -9.80
N GLY A 38 16.27 -15.47 -9.59
CA GLY A 38 14.99 -16.12 -9.29
C GLY A 38 14.71 -16.42 -7.81
N THR A 39 15.68 -16.21 -6.92
CA THR A 39 15.51 -16.46 -5.48
C THR A 39 14.65 -15.41 -4.78
N PRO A 40 14.06 -15.72 -3.60
CA PRO A 40 13.35 -14.73 -2.80
C PRO A 40 14.20 -13.52 -2.45
N LEU A 41 13.58 -12.35 -2.40
CA LEU A 41 14.23 -11.13 -1.92
C LEU A 41 14.39 -11.17 -0.39
N ASP A 42 15.58 -10.84 0.10
CA ASP A 42 15.81 -10.63 1.51
C ASP A 42 15.11 -9.34 2.01
N ALA A 43 14.44 -9.43 3.15
CA ALA A 43 13.66 -8.34 3.71
C ALA A 43 14.52 -7.12 4.10
N ALA A 44 15.77 -7.31 4.55
CA ALA A 44 16.65 -6.20 4.86
C ALA A 44 17.12 -5.47 3.59
N ASN A 45 17.37 -6.21 2.50
CA ASN A 45 17.68 -5.63 1.20
C ASN A 45 16.50 -4.82 0.63
N VAL A 46 15.28 -5.32 0.75
CA VAL A 46 14.07 -4.58 0.36
C VAL A 46 13.95 -3.28 1.17
N ARG A 47 14.15 -3.33 2.49
CA ARG A 47 14.13 -2.12 3.33
C ARG A 47 15.23 -1.12 2.96
N ARG A 48 16.43 -1.59 2.62
CA ARG A 48 17.54 -0.75 2.16
C ARG A 48 17.20 -0.05 0.84
N ALA A 49 16.63 -0.78 -0.12
CA ALA A 49 16.18 -0.22 -1.38
C ALA A 49 15.06 0.82 -1.16
N PHE A 50 14.10 0.53 -0.28
CA PHE A 50 13.04 1.46 0.09
C PHE A 50 13.58 2.77 0.68
N ARG A 51 14.53 2.69 1.63
CA ARG A 51 15.17 3.88 2.22
C ARG A 51 15.87 4.76 1.19
N ARG A 52 16.48 4.16 0.17
CA ARG A 52 17.07 4.92 -0.94
C ARG A 52 16.01 5.67 -1.74
N ILE A 53 14.88 5.02 -2.02
CA ILE A 53 13.77 5.64 -2.76
C ILE A 53 13.18 6.81 -1.96
N THR A 54 12.97 6.64 -0.65
CA THR A 54 12.44 7.72 0.20
C THR A 54 13.41 8.90 0.30
N ALA A 55 14.71 8.63 0.43
CA ALA A 55 15.74 9.68 0.41
C ALA A 55 15.70 10.50 -0.89
N GLN A 56 15.62 9.80 -2.04
CA GLN A 56 15.54 10.45 -3.35
C GLN A 56 14.25 11.25 -3.54
N ALA A 57 13.17 10.88 -2.85
CA ALA A 57 11.92 11.61 -2.83
C ALA A 57 11.92 12.81 -1.86
N GLY A 58 13.03 13.10 -1.18
CA GLY A 58 13.13 14.20 -0.20
C GLY A 58 12.52 13.88 1.17
N LEU A 59 12.24 12.60 1.45
CA LEU A 59 11.71 12.14 2.73
C LEU A 59 12.83 11.64 3.63
N ASN A 60 12.70 11.80 4.95
CA ASN A 60 13.65 11.24 5.91
C ASN A 60 13.53 9.71 5.95
N PRO A 61 14.55 8.94 5.50
CA PRO A 61 14.47 7.47 5.46
C PRO A 61 14.39 6.80 6.84
N ALA A 62 14.73 7.52 7.92
CA ALA A 62 14.58 7.02 9.28
C ALA A 62 13.11 6.93 9.70
N ASP A 63 12.27 7.82 9.17
CA ASP A 63 10.86 7.95 9.56
C ASP A 63 9.93 7.10 8.68
N TRP A 64 10.42 6.62 7.54
CA TRP A 64 9.62 5.91 6.54
C TRP A 64 9.93 4.41 6.50
N THR A 65 8.88 3.61 6.60
CA THR A 65 8.90 2.17 6.34
C THR A 65 7.81 1.80 5.33
N PRO A 66 7.86 0.62 4.69
CA PRO A 66 6.81 0.21 3.75
C PRO A 66 5.40 0.23 4.35
N ARG A 67 5.28 0.05 5.67
CA ARG A 67 4.00 0.15 6.39
C ARG A 67 3.38 1.55 6.26
N GLU A 68 4.18 2.61 6.19
CA GLU A 68 3.67 3.98 6.04
C GLU A 68 2.94 4.19 4.71
N LEU A 69 3.30 3.44 3.66
CA LEU A 69 2.53 3.45 2.40
C LEU A 69 1.11 2.92 2.60
N ARG A 70 0.92 1.94 3.47
CA ARG A 70 -0.40 1.42 3.84
C ARG A 70 -1.18 2.43 4.68
N HIS A 71 -0.51 3.15 5.58
CA HIS A 71 -1.15 4.28 6.28
C HIS A 71 -1.61 5.35 5.29
N SER A 72 -0.76 5.74 4.33
CA SER A 72 -1.15 6.71 3.29
C SER A 72 -2.32 6.22 2.44
N PHE A 73 -2.36 4.93 2.07
CA PHE A 73 -3.48 4.35 1.33
C PHE A 73 -4.80 4.48 2.10
N VAL A 74 -4.81 4.14 3.39
CA VAL A 74 -5.99 4.27 4.24
C VAL A 74 -6.41 5.74 4.40
N SER A 75 -5.47 6.64 4.69
CA SER A 75 -5.75 8.07 4.80
C SER A 75 -6.42 8.63 3.54
N LEU A 76 -5.84 8.33 2.37
CA LEU A 76 -6.32 8.85 1.10
C LEU A 76 -7.73 8.33 0.78
N LEU A 77 -7.99 7.03 0.97
CA LEU A 77 -9.32 6.49 0.71
C LEU A 77 -10.38 7.05 1.67
N SER A 78 -10.04 7.22 2.95
CA SER A 78 -10.96 7.79 3.93
C SER A 78 -11.27 9.26 3.63
N ASP A 79 -10.25 10.05 3.26
CA ASP A 79 -10.42 11.45 2.86
C ASP A 79 -11.35 11.58 1.63
N HIS A 80 -11.27 10.62 0.70
CA HIS A 80 -12.15 10.53 -0.48
C HIS A 80 -13.51 9.86 -0.20
N GLY A 81 -13.86 9.63 1.07
CA GLY A 81 -15.19 9.20 1.49
C GLY A 81 -15.47 7.70 1.30
N VAL A 82 -14.46 6.87 1.10
CA VAL A 82 -14.63 5.41 1.10
C VAL A 82 -14.96 4.93 2.51
N SER A 83 -15.90 3.99 2.62
CA SER A 83 -16.33 3.45 3.92
C SER A 83 -15.18 2.71 4.62
N LEU A 84 -15.27 2.62 5.95
CA LEU A 84 -14.21 2.01 6.73
C LEU A 84 -14.14 0.50 6.55
N GLU A 85 -15.31 -0.10 6.32
CA GLU A 85 -15.53 -1.48 5.96
C GLU A 85 -14.82 -1.81 4.63
N ASP A 86 -15.09 -1.03 3.58
CA ASP A 86 -14.45 -1.22 2.27
C ASP A 86 -12.92 -1.05 2.35
N ILE A 87 -12.45 -0.06 3.13
CA ILE A 87 -11.02 0.14 3.35
C ILE A 87 -10.38 -1.05 4.09
N ALA A 88 -11.07 -1.61 5.08
CA ALA A 88 -10.60 -2.78 5.83
C ALA A 88 -10.50 -4.02 4.92
N ASP A 89 -11.51 -4.24 4.07
CA ASP A 89 -11.54 -5.32 3.10
C ASP A 89 -10.42 -5.19 2.06
N LEU A 90 -10.21 -3.99 1.50
CA LEU A 90 -9.11 -3.70 0.58
C LEU A 90 -7.73 -3.90 1.22
N CYS A 91 -7.64 -3.68 2.54
CA CYS A 91 -6.45 -3.94 3.32
C CYS A 91 -6.25 -5.44 3.61
N GLY A 92 -7.28 -6.27 3.46
CA GLY A 92 -7.26 -7.69 3.83
C GLY A 92 -7.28 -7.91 5.34
N HIS A 93 -7.90 -7.00 6.10
CA HIS A 93 -8.17 -7.22 7.52
C HIS A 93 -9.43 -8.08 7.68
N SER A 94 -9.43 -9.04 8.60
CA SER A 94 -10.60 -9.86 8.91
C SER A 94 -11.72 -9.11 9.66
N GLY A 95 -11.56 -7.80 9.90
CA GLY A 95 -12.55 -6.92 10.54
C GLY A 95 -12.07 -5.47 10.64
N THR A 96 -12.98 -4.54 10.97
CA THR A 96 -12.69 -3.09 11.04
C THR A 96 -11.88 -2.69 12.27
N THR A 97 -11.85 -3.50 13.34
CA THR A 97 -11.21 -3.13 14.62
C THR A 97 -9.73 -2.79 14.48
N VAL A 98 -8.99 -3.51 13.62
CA VAL A 98 -7.59 -3.17 13.31
C VAL A 98 -7.54 -1.83 12.57
N THR A 99 -8.42 -1.63 11.60
CA THR A 99 -8.47 -0.42 10.78
C THR A 99 -8.85 0.82 11.63
N GLU A 100 -9.87 0.72 12.47
CA GLU A 100 -10.30 1.75 13.42
C GLU A 100 -9.23 2.09 14.44
N LYS A 101 -8.60 1.09 15.05
CA LYS A 101 -7.61 1.31 16.12
C LYS A 101 -6.29 1.85 15.57
N VAL A 102 -5.85 1.35 14.42
CA VAL A 102 -4.54 1.69 13.83
C VAL A 102 -4.61 2.98 13.00
N TYR A 103 -5.76 3.28 12.38
CA TYR A 103 -5.90 4.42 11.48
C TYR A 103 -6.80 5.55 12.00
N ARG A 104 -7.24 5.51 13.26
CA ARG A 104 -8.14 6.53 13.85
C ARG A 104 -7.80 7.98 13.50
N HIS A 105 -6.51 8.31 13.47
CA HIS A 105 -6.03 9.69 13.24
C HIS A 105 -6.02 10.06 11.74
N GLN A 106 -6.00 9.05 10.89
CA GLN A 106 -5.95 9.14 9.43
C GLN A 106 -7.34 9.13 8.80
N LEU A 107 -8.37 8.74 9.56
CA LEU A 107 -9.74 8.68 9.07
C LEU A 107 -10.38 10.07 9.13
N ARG A 108 -11.11 10.44 8.08
CA ARG A 108 -11.94 11.64 8.09
C ARG A 108 -12.88 11.55 9.30
N PRO A 109 -13.06 12.63 10.10
CA PRO A 109 -13.97 12.61 11.23
C PRO A 109 -15.40 12.34 10.73
N VAL A 110 -15.86 11.10 10.89
CA VAL A 110 -17.25 10.69 10.57
C VAL A 110 -18.26 11.54 11.36
N LEU A 111 -17.82 12.18 12.45
CA LEU A 111 -18.59 13.12 13.26
C LEU A 111 -19.25 14.25 12.44
N MET A 112 -18.61 14.72 11.35
CA MET A 112 -19.20 15.76 10.49
C MET A 112 -20.36 15.23 9.64
N ALA A 113 -20.30 13.97 9.19
CA ALA A 113 -21.37 13.36 8.40
C ALA A 113 -22.61 13.07 9.24
N GLY A 114 -22.43 12.63 10.49
CA GLY A 114 -23.53 12.42 11.44
C GLY A 114 -24.29 13.71 11.74
N ALA A 115 -23.57 14.80 12.02
CA ALA A 115 -24.18 16.12 12.22
C ALA A 115 -24.95 16.58 10.97
N THR A 116 -24.33 16.49 9.79
CA THR A 116 -24.98 16.89 8.52
C THR A 116 -26.21 16.03 8.19
N VAL A 117 -26.21 14.74 8.55
CA VAL A 117 -27.38 13.87 8.39
C VAL A 117 -28.46 14.22 9.42
N MET A 118 -28.08 14.50 10.67
CA MET A 118 -29.02 14.97 11.70
C MET A 118 -29.70 16.28 11.28
N ASP A 119 -28.97 17.24 10.71
CA ASP A 119 -29.52 18.50 10.20
C ASP A 119 -30.50 18.28 9.01
N ARG A 120 -30.35 17.19 8.25
CA ARG A 120 -31.29 16.81 7.19
C ARG A 120 -32.51 16.05 7.70
N VAL A 121 -32.35 15.28 8.77
CA VAL A 121 -33.43 14.52 9.42
C VAL A 121 -34.28 15.44 10.29
N PHE A 122 -33.66 16.45 10.90
CA PHE A 122 -34.27 17.49 11.70
C PHE A 122 -33.89 18.86 11.13
N PRO A 123 -34.48 19.29 10.01
CA PRO A 123 -34.29 20.65 9.54
C PRO A 123 -34.84 21.63 10.58
N ASP A 124 -34.05 22.63 10.97
CA ASP A 124 -34.53 23.74 11.79
C ASP A 124 -35.63 24.48 11.00
N ASP A 125 -36.82 24.63 11.61
CA ASP A 125 -37.98 25.36 11.06
C ASP A 125 -37.67 26.83 10.74
#